data_AF-A0A2P4Y3U8-F1
#
_entry.id   AF-A0A2P4Y3U8-F1
#
_cell.length_a   1.000
_cell.length_b   1.000
_cell.length_c   1.000
_cell.angle_alpha   90.00
_cell.angle_beta   90.00
_cell.angle_gamma   90.00
#
_symmetry.space_group_name_H-M   'P 1'
#
loop_
_entity.id
_entity.type
_entity.pdbx_description
1 polymer ?
#
loop_
_entity_poly.entity_id
_entity_poly.type
_entity_poly.pdbx_seq_one_letter_code
_entity_poly.pdbx_strand_id
1 'polypeptide(L)' 'MAGIFAGDALRSLAAATPAEQVERIEAFDMYERGLIAHVQGLQTPVAALKPAQPKPLMLKDNPYEAKEGENLHFW' A
#
# COMPACT_ATOMS: atom_id res chain seq x y z
N MET A 1 5.87 18.54 -10.79
CA MET A 1 6.90 17.53 -11.12
C MET A 1 6.37 16.19 -11.64
N ALA A 2 5.09 15.80 -11.44
CA ALA A 2 4.59 14.45 -11.77
C ALA A 2 4.24 14.18 -13.25
N GLY A 3 4.10 15.21 -14.11
CA GLY A 3 3.57 15.06 -15.48
C GLY A 3 4.59 14.71 -16.57
N ILE A 4 5.87 15.00 -16.36
CA ILE A 4 6.95 14.81 -17.36
C ILE A 4 7.52 13.39 -17.31
N PHE A 5 7.54 12.78 -16.13
CA PHE A 5 8.10 11.44 -15.93
C PHE A 5 7.27 10.36 -16.64
N ALA A 6 5.94 10.48 -16.62
CA ALA A 6 5.05 9.53 -17.28
C ALA A 6 5.09 9.68 -18.81
N GLY A 7 5.13 10.91 -19.33
CA GLY A 7 5.16 11.16 -20.78
C GLY A 7 6.42 10.65 -21.46
N ASP A 8 7.59 10.91 -20.87
CA ASP A 8 8.86 10.43 -21.41
C ASP A 8 9.02 8.93 -21.22
N ALA A 9 8.56 8.35 -20.10
CA ALA A 9 8.57 6.90 -19.90
C ALA A 9 7.70 6.16 -20.93
N LEU A 10 6.54 6.72 -21.29
CA LEU A 10 5.65 6.15 -22.32
C LEU A 10 6.25 6.31 -23.72
N ARG A 11 6.92 7.44 -24.01
CA ARG A 11 7.63 7.63 -25.27
C ARG A 11 8.81 6.67 -25.41
N SER A 12 9.60 6.48 -24.36
CA SER A 12 10.69 5.49 -24.33
C SER A 12 10.17 4.06 -24.44
N LEU A 13 9.00 3.75 -23.86
CA LEU A 13 8.36 2.45 -24.02
C LEU A 13 7.89 2.22 -25.46
N ALA A 14 7.26 3.22 -26.09
CA ALA A 14 6.81 3.15 -27.47
C ALA A 14 7.97 3.03 -28.49
N ALA A 15 9.16 3.53 -28.14
CA ALA A 15 10.35 3.40 -28.96
C ALA A 15 11.10 2.07 -28.77
N ALA A 16 10.81 1.34 -27.68
CA ALA A 16 11.47 0.06 -27.38
C ALA A 16 10.94 -1.06 -28.29
N THR A 17 11.84 -1.92 -28.72
CA THR A 17 11.48 -3.12 -29.49
C THR A 17 10.69 -4.11 -28.62
N PRO A 18 9.89 -5.01 -29.23
CA PRO A 18 9.14 -6.00 -28.46
C PRO A 18 10.02 -6.86 -27.54
N ALA A 19 11.25 -7.17 -27.95
CA ALA A 19 12.19 -7.94 -27.14
C ALA A 19 12.65 -7.17 -25.90
N GLU A 20 13.00 -5.89 -26.05
CA GLU A 20 13.41 -5.02 -24.93
C GLU A 20 12.26 -4.78 -23.94
N GLN A 21 11.01 -4.74 -24.42
CA GLN A 21 9.85 -4.64 -23.52
C GLN A 21 9.68 -5.89 -22.67
N VAL A 22 9.84 -7.08 -23.27
CA VAL A 22 9.77 -8.36 -22.54
C VAL A 22 10.87 -8.45 -21.49
N GLU A 23 12.11 -8.12 -21.85
CA GLU A 23 13.23 -8.09 -20.91
C GLU A 23 12.99 -7.11 -19.75
N ARG A 24 12.39 -5.94 -20.04
CA ARG A 24 12.06 -4.95 -19.01
C ARG A 24 10.95 -5.43 -18.07
N ILE A 25 9.96 -6.17 -18.57
CA ILE A 25 8.91 -6.77 -17.74
C ILE A 25 9.52 -7.84 -16.82
N GLU A 26 10.40 -8.69 -17.36
CA GLU A 26 11.09 -9.72 -16.58
C GLU A 26 12.01 -9.11 -15.51
N ALA A 27 12.76 -8.06 -15.86
CA ALA A 27 13.57 -7.32 -14.89
C ALA A 27 12.72 -6.71 -13.77
N PHE A 28 11.51 -6.24 -14.08
CA PHE A 28 10.58 -5.70 -13.10
C PHE A 28 9.99 -6.79 -12.19
N ASP A 29 9.60 -7.94 -12.75
CA ASP A 29 9.12 -9.11 -11.98
C ASP A 29 10.20 -9.62 -11.01
N MET A 30 11.46 -9.69 -11.47
CA MET A 30 12.59 -10.05 -10.61
C MET A 30 12.80 -9.05 -9.46
N TYR A 31 12.75 -7.75 -9.77
CA TYR A 31 12.88 -6.69 -8.78
C TYR A 31 11.76 -6.76 -7.74
N GLU A 32 10.51 -6.96 -8.18
CA GLU A 32 9.35 -7.09 -7.28
C GLU A 32 9.50 -8.31 -6.35
N ARG A 33 9.87 -9.47 -6.90
CA ARG A 33 10.13 -10.68 -6.10
C ARG A 33 11.25 -10.47 -5.08
N GLY A 34 12.34 -9.83 -5.49
CA GLY A 34 13.44 -9.48 -4.60
C GLY A 34 13.02 -8.54 -3.48
N LEU A 35 12.18 -7.55 -3.81
CA LEU A 35 11.63 -6.61 -2.83
C LEU A 35 10.69 -7.32 -1.84
N ILE A 36 9.82 -8.20 -2.31
CA ILE A 36 8.93 -8.99 -1.45
C ILE A 36 9.75 -9.89 -0.52
N ALA A 37 10.75 -10.60 -1.04
CA ALA A 37 11.62 -11.46 -0.23
C ALA A 37 12.40 -10.65 0.82
N HIS A 38 12.88 -9.46 0.46
CA HIS A 38 13.55 -8.55 1.37
C HIS A 38 12.63 -8.08 2.50
N VAL A 39 11.41 -7.65 2.16
CA VAL A 39 10.40 -7.21 3.15
C VAL A 39 9.96 -8.36 4.05
N GLN A 40 9.80 -9.57 3.51
CA GLN A 40 9.46 -10.77 4.30
C GLN A 40 10.60 -11.20 5.23
N GLY A 41 11.85 -11.15 4.75
CA GLY A 41 13.04 -11.39 5.57
C GLY A 41 13.22 -10.33 6.66
N LEU A 42 12.74 -9.09 6.41
CA LEU A 42 12.74 -8.01 7.40
C LEU A 42 11.61 -8.15 8.43
N GLN A 43 10.51 -8.85 8.11
CA GLN A 43 9.45 -9.18 9.07
C GLN A 43 9.87 -10.26 10.09
N THR A 44 10.96 -11.00 9.84
CA THR A 44 11.37 -12.18 10.63
C THR A 44 12.34 -11.95 11.80
N PRO A 45 12.52 -10.72 12.33
CA PRO A 45 12.88 -10.55 13.73
C PRO A 45 11.94 -9.56 14.44
N VAL A 46 10.62 -9.64 14.19
CA VAL A 46 9.71 -9.42 15.32
C VAL A 46 9.87 -10.68 16.16
N ALA A 47 10.85 -10.65 17.06
CA ALA A 47 11.04 -11.64 18.10
C ALA A 47 9.67 -12.09 18.58
N ALA A 48 9.53 -13.38 18.87
CA ALA A 48 8.39 -13.95 19.57
C ALA A 48 8.21 -13.25 20.93
N LEU A 49 7.73 -12.01 20.91
CA LEU A 49 7.01 -11.41 21.99
C LEU A 49 5.82 -12.35 22.12
N LYS A 50 5.82 -13.14 23.18
CA LYS A 50 4.64 -13.86 23.64
C LYS A 50 3.42 -13.00 23.33
N PRO A 51 2.32 -13.56 22.80
CA PRO A 51 1.05 -12.88 22.88
C PRO A 51 0.68 -12.84 24.37
N ALA A 52 1.28 -11.92 25.12
CA ALA A 52 0.69 -11.43 26.34
C ALA A 52 -0.56 -10.72 25.83
N GLN A 53 -1.69 -11.42 25.91
CA GLN A 53 -3.00 -10.89 25.54
C GLN A 53 -3.05 -9.43 26.01
N PRO A 54 -3.12 -8.45 25.10
CA PRO A 54 -3.32 -7.08 25.52
C PRO A 54 -4.68 -7.10 26.22
N LYS A 55 -4.64 -6.87 27.53
CA LYS A 55 -5.83 -6.80 28.38
C LYS A 55 -6.81 -5.86 27.66
N PRO A 56 -8.04 -6.29 27.33
CA PRO A 56 -9.01 -5.39 26.70
C PRO A 56 -9.22 -4.22 27.64
N LEU A 57 -8.62 -3.08 27.30
CA LEU A 57 -8.91 -1.80 27.91
C LEU A 57 -10.34 -1.50 27.50
N MET A 58 -11.28 -1.81 28.39
CA MET A 58 -12.70 -1.50 28.20
C MET A 58 -12.85 0.02 28.19
N LEU A 59 -12.61 0.62 27.03
CA LEU A 59 -12.96 1.99 26.74
C LEU A 59 -14.49 2.01 26.71
N LYS A 60 -15.07 2.61 27.75
CA LYS A 60 -16.51 2.75 27.92
C LYS A 60 -16.97 3.87 26.99
N ASP A 61 -16.87 3.64 25.68
CA ASP A 61 -17.48 4.50 24.68
C ASP A 61 -18.99 4.31 24.82
N ASN A 62 -19.63 5.26 25.48
CA ASN A 62 -21.07 5.35 25.43
C ASN A 62 -21.47 5.57 23.97
N PRO A 63 -22.31 4.70 23.36
CA PRO A 63 -22.84 5.00 22.04
C PRO A 63 -23.66 6.28 22.17
N TYR A 64 -23.24 7.32 21.45
CA TYR A 64 -24.04 8.52 21.30
C TYR A 64 -25.28 8.13 20.51
N GLU A 65 -26.45 8.08 21.15
CA GLU A 65 -27.70 7.88 20.43
C GLU A 65 -27.83 8.99 19.39
N ALA A 66 -27.71 8.60 18.13
CA ALA A 66 -28.03 9.44 17.00
C ALA A 66 -29.52 9.80 17.15
N LYS A 67 -29.80 11.00 17.67
CA LYS A 67 -31.11 11.61 17.62
C LYS A 67 -31.44 11.81 16.14
N GLU A 68 -32.20 10.87 15.58
CA GLU A 68 -32.87 11.03 14.30
C GLU A 68 -33.72 12.31 14.38
N GLY A 69 -33.38 13.33 13.59
CA GLY A 69 -34.35 14.37 13.25
C GLY A 69 -34.09 15.81 13.70
N GLU A 70 -32.84 16.28 13.77
CA GLU A 70 -32.58 17.73 13.85
C GLU A 70 -31.83 18.23 12.60
N ASN A 71 -32.63 18.41 11.56
CA ASN A 71 -32.53 19.37 10.45
C ASN A 71 -31.18 20.12 10.31
N LEU A 72 -30.32 19.64 9.41
CA LEU A 72 -29.17 20.40 8.91
C LEU A 72 -29.52 21.03 7.57
N HIS A 73 -29.90 22.31 7.60
CA HIS A 73 -29.92 23.18 6.43
C HIS A 73 -28.47 23.58 6.09
N PHE A 74 -27.99 23.14 4.93
CA PHE A 74 -26.76 23.66 4.34
C PHE A 74 -27.10 24.91 3.51
N TRP A 75 -26.39 26.01 3.78
CA TRP A 75 -26.38 27.22 2.95
C TRP A 75 -25.45 27.04 1.76
#